data_AF-A0A6N9C630-F1
#
_entry.id   AF-A0A6N9C630-F1
#
_cell.length_a   1.000
_cell.length_b   1.000
_cell.length_c   1.000
_cell.angle_alpha   90.00
_cell.angle_beta   90.00
_cell.angle_gamma   90.00
#
_symmetry.space_group_name_H-M   'P 1'
#
loop_
_entity.id
_entity.type
_entity.pdbx_description
1 polymer ?
#
loop_
_entity_poly.entity_id
_entity_poly.type
_entity_poly.pdbx_seq_one_letter_code
_entity_poly.pdbx_strand_id
1 'polypeptide(L)'
;MKIFSIITLTGCLLIVLITGCGEELANDMVDPKSNDLLPDSDRYSVLERALRDILNKSDGEELTTDDLATVEHLSIPYVYTSYGTFIGNLDLTLLAGCINLTYLDLSGNRISNINPLAGLSHLKTLHLLENKITDLRPLAGLVNLQKLDLQHNRIVDITSLKGLTQLEKLYLNGNQIVDLKPLVDNPGLVNENPVHLEGGFDIRADVVAVGGNPLSEVSRDEHIPALEARGVIVR
;
A
#
# COMPACT_ATOMS: atom_id res chain seq x y z
N MET A 1 48.10 -37.12 31.37
CA MET A 1 47.35 -36.96 32.63
C MET A 1 47.66 -35.59 33.22
N LYS A 2 46.73 -34.63 33.06
CA LYS A 2 46.50 -33.46 33.93
C LYS A 2 45.17 -32.84 33.49
N ILE A 3 44.40 -32.46 34.49
CA ILE A 3 42.93 -32.29 34.50
C ILE A 3 42.60 -30.77 34.50
N PHE A 4 41.48 -30.45 33.85
CA PHE A 4 40.64 -29.24 33.81
C PHE A 4 41.00 -27.97 34.61
N SER A 5 40.71 -26.81 34.02
CA SER A 5 39.76 -25.85 34.60
C SER A 5 39.12 -24.95 33.53
N ILE A 6 37.79 -24.86 33.59
CA ILE A 6 36.91 -23.97 32.84
C ILE A 6 36.93 -22.61 33.56
N ILE A 7 37.21 -21.53 32.84
CA ILE A 7 36.88 -20.17 33.27
C ILE A 7 35.99 -19.56 32.18
N THR A 8 34.68 -19.55 32.45
CA THR A 8 33.75 -18.63 31.81
C THR A 8 33.89 -17.27 32.48
N LEU A 9 34.30 -16.24 31.72
CA LEU A 9 34.10 -14.85 32.12
C LEU A 9 33.36 -14.11 31.01
N THR A 10 32.17 -13.67 31.39
CA THR A 10 31.23 -12.78 30.71
C THR A 10 31.93 -11.61 30.00
N GLY A 11 31.62 -11.46 28.71
CA GLY A 11 32.18 -10.42 27.85
C GLY A 11 31.61 -9.03 28.13
N CYS A 12 32.51 -8.09 28.35
CA CYS A 12 32.43 -6.69 27.96
C CYS A 12 33.80 -6.05 28.23
N LEU A 13 34.59 -5.76 27.19
CA LEU A 13 35.24 -4.45 27.08
C LEU A 13 35.84 -4.23 25.69
N LEU A 14 35.33 -3.19 25.05
CA LEU A 14 35.87 -2.49 23.90
C LEU A 14 37.15 -1.75 24.33
N ILE A 15 38.31 -2.04 23.72
CA ILE A 15 39.46 -1.11 23.70
C ILE A 15 40.07 -1.14 22.29
N VAL A 16 40.24 0.06 21.77
CA VAL A 16 40.60 0.43 20.39
C VAL A 16 42.01 1.04 20.40
N LEU A 17 42.76 0.76 19.31
CA LEU A 17 43.97 1.41 18.77
C LEU A 17 45.35 1.17 19.42
N ILE A 18 46.29 0.62 18.63
CA ILE A 18 47.57 1.26 18.30
C ILE A 18 47.96 0.96 16.83
N THR A 19 48.43 2.01 16.16
CA THR A 19 48.96 2.21 14.81
C THR A 19 50.43 1.77 14.60
N GLY A 20 50.80 1.34 13.38
CA GLY A 20 52.12 1.66 12.76
C GLY A 20 52.96 0.51 12.16
N CYS A 21 53.01 0.46 10.81
CA CYS A 21 54.07 0.06 9.84
C CYS A 21 54.99 -1.16 10.13
N GLY A 22 55.33 -2.11 9.24
CA GLY A 22 55.13 -2.40 7.81
C GLY A 22 55.80 -3.79 7.57
N GLU A 23 55.28 -4.68 6.72
CA GLU A 23 55.70 -4.85 5.33
C GLU A 23 54.70 -5.76 4.58
N GLU A 24 54.33 -5.32 3.38
CA GLU A 24 54.14 -6.12 2.15
C GLU A 24 53.02 -7.18 2.08
N LEU A 25 51.82 -6.74 1.64
CA LEU A 25 51.18 -7.34 0.47
C LEU A 25 50.70 -6.21 -0.44
N ALA A 26 51.50 -5.92 -1.47
CA ALA A 26 51.08 -5.11 -2.59
C ALA A 26 50.03 -5.86 -3.44
N ASN A 27 49.13 -5.09 -4.03
CA ASN A 27 48.11 -5.49 -5.01
C ASN A 27 46.99 -6.40 -4.50
N ASP A 28 45.98 -5.77 -3.92
CA ASP A 28 44.68 -5.81 -4.57
C ASP A 28 44.18 -4.38 -4.68
N MET A 29 44.39 -3.80 -5.87
CA MET A 29 43.55 -2.71 -6.30
C MET A 29 42.12 -3.24 -6.24
N VAL A 30 41.27 -2.63 -5.42
CA VAL A 30 39.82 -2.82 -5.51
C VAL A 30 39.45 -2.56 -6.96
N ASP A 31 39.11 -3.62 -7.68
CA ASP A 31 38.55 -3.49 -9.02
C ASP A 31 37.25 -2.69 -8.85
N PRO A 32 37.10 -1.50 -9.46
CA PRO A 32 35.81 -0.81 -9.46
C PRO A 32 34.72 -1.59 -10.23
N LYS A 33 35.05 -2.77 -10.78
CA LYS A 33 34.13 -3.77 -11.30
C LYS A 33 33.97 -5.02 -10.41
N SER A 34 34.48 -5.03 -9.17
CA SER A 34 34.12 -6.09 -8.22
C SER A 34 32.64 -5.91 -7.89
N ASN A 35 31.84 -6.71 -8.62
CA ASN A 35 30.41 -6.86 -8.51
C ASN A 35 30.09 -7.62 -7.21
N ASP A 36 30.67 -7.19 -6.09
CA ASP A 36 30.39 -7.72 -4.76
C ASP A 36 28.97 -7.29 -4.42
N LEU A 37 28.07 -8.17 -4.87
CA LEU A 37 26.63 -8.10 -4.76
C LEU A 37 26.33 -7.75 -3.30
N LEU A 38 25.73 -6.58 -3.07
CA LEU A 38 24.97 -6.35 -1.84
C LEU A 38 24.14 -7.61 -1.57
N PRO A 39 24.05 -8.10 -0.31
CA PRO A 39 23.28 -9.29 0.00
C PRO A 39 21.93 -9.20 -0.71
N ASP A 40 21.56 -10.27 -1.43
CA ASP A 40 20.54 -10.27 -2.50
C ASP A 40 19.17 -9.69 -2.08
N SER A 41 18.92 -9.54 -0.77
CA SER A 41 17.76 -8.86 -0.18
C SER A 41 17.71 -7.34 -0.33
N ASP A 42 18.84 -6.67 -0.60
CA ASP A 42 18.96 -5.21 -0.48
C ASP A 42 19.05 -4.47 -1.83
N ARG A 43 19.12 -5.21 -2.95
CA ARG A 43 19.30 -4.62 -4.29
C ARG A 43 18.03 -3.98 -4.84
N TYR A 44 16.89 -4.61 -4.59
CA TYR A 44 15.60 -4.20 -5.14
C TYR A 44 14.67 -3.71 -4.04
N SER A 45 13.86 -2.71 -4.35
CA SER A 45 12.78 -2.32 -3.46
C SER A 45 11.80 -3.49 -3.26
N VAL A 46 11.05 -3.48 -2.15
CA VAL A 46 10.02 -4.50 -1.91
C VAL A 46 9.02 -4.58 -3.07
N LEU A 47 8.65 -3.44 -3.63
CA LEU A 47 7.77 -3.36 -4.79
C LEU A 47 8.42 -3.99 -6.03
N GLU A 48 9.67 -3.63 -6.33
CA GLU A 48 10.35 -4.20 -7.49
C GLU A 48 10.49 -5.71 -7.39
N ARG A 49 10.84 -6.24 -6.21
CA ARG A 49 10.91 -7.69 -5.99
C ARG A 49 9.55 -8.36 -6.25
N ALA A 50 8.47 -7.81 -5.71
CA ALA A 50 7.13 -8.34 -5.95
C ALA A 50 6.75 -8.33 -7.45
N LEU A 51 7.13 -7.27 -8.18
CA LEU A 51 6.90 -7.19 -9.63
C LEU A 51 7.73 -8.22 -10.39
N ARG A 52 9.01 -8.39 -10.04
CA ARG A 52 9.87 -9.42 -10.63
C ARG A 52 9.32 -10.83 -10.42
N ASP A 53 8.82 -11.12 -9.22
CA ASP A 53 8.20 -12.41 -8.89
C ASP A 53 6.96 -12.68 -9.76
N ILE A 54 6.08 -11.68 -9.93
CA ILE A 54 4.88 -11.79 -10.78
C ILE A 54 5.25 -12.01 -12.25
N LEU A 55 6.28 -11.31 -12.71
CA LEU A 55 6.71 -11.32 -14.11
C LEU A 55 7.69 -12.45 -14.42
N ASN A 56 8.02 -13.29 -13.42
CA ASN A 56 9.03 -14.35 -13.52
C ASN A 56 10.37 -13.83 -14.09
N LYS A 57 10.80 -12.66 -13.61
CA LYS A 57 12.04 -12.00 -14.02
C LYS A 57 13.17 -12.33 -13.04
N SER A 58 14.28 -12.79 -13.59
CA SER A 58 15.51 -13.07 -12.85
C SER A 58 16.24 -11.77 -12.48
N ASP A 59 17.18 -11.89 -11.54
CA ASP A 59 18.06 -10.79 -11.18
C ASP A 59 18.89 -10.31 -12.37
N GLY A 60 19.00 -8.99 -12.51
CA GLY A 60 19.71 -8.34 -13.61
C GLY A 60 18.93 -8.29 -14.93
N GLU A 61 17.80 -8.98 -15.06
CA GLU A 61 16.89 -8.75 -16.18
C GLU A 61 16.25 -7.36 -16.06
N GLU A 62 16.17 -6.67 -17.18
CA GLU A 62 15.51 -5.37 -17.25
C GLU A 62 14.00 -5.55 -17.03
N LEU A 63 13.45 -4.70 -16.16
CA LEU A 63 12.02 -4.58 -15.92
C LEU A 63 11.48 -3.46 -16.81
N THR A 64 10.97 -3.82 -17.99
CA THR A 64 10.55 -2.86 -19.01
C THR A 64 9.14 -2.33 -18.75
N THR A 65 8.77 -1.24 -19.41
CA THR A 65 7.39 -0.71 -19.36
C THR A 65 6.36 -1.71 -19.91
N ASP A 66 6.74 -2.49 -20.93
CA ASP A 66 5.87 -3.50 -21.51
C ASP A 66 5.64 -4.65 -20.53
N ASP A 67 6.68 -5.05 -19.79
CA ASP A 67 6.54 -6.04 -18.71
C ASP A 67 5.55 -5.53 -17.65
N LEU A 68 5.74 -4.30 -17.15
CA LEU A 68 4.89 -3.69 -16.13
C LEU A 68 3.43 -3.56 -16.60
N ALA A 69 3.20 -3.23 -17.86
CA ALA A 69 1.86 -3.10 -18.43
C ALA A 69 1.09 -4.43 -18.43
N THR A 70 1.75 -5.59 -18.32
CA THR A 70 1.06 -6.89 -18.21
C THR A 70 0.53 -7.20 -16.81
N VAL A 71 0.93 -6.42 -15.79
CA VAL A 71 0.54 -6.67 -14.41
C VAL A 71 -0.89 -6.16 -14.17
N GLU A 72 -1.83 -7.10 -13.99
CA GLU A 72 -3.24 -6.79 -13.71
C GLU A 72 -3.61 -6.90 -12.22
N HIS A 73 -2.82 -7.61 -11.43
CA HIS A 73 -3.09 -7.89 -10.03
C HIS A 73 -1.80 -7.83 -9.21
N LEU A 74 -1.78 -6.98 -8.19
CA LEU A 74 -0.65 -6.85 -7.27
C LEU A 74 -1.15 -6.79 -5.82
N SER A 75 -0.52 -7.57 -4.96
CA SER A 75 -0.86 -7.63 -3.54
C SER A 75 0.43 -7.65 -2.72
N ILE A 76 0.67 -6.58 -1.98
CA ILE A 76 1.79 -6.41 -1.04
C ILE A 76 1.24 -5.94 0.32
N PRO A 77 0.36 -6.72 0.96
CA PRO A 77 -0.10 -6.41 2.30
C PRO A 77 1.05 -6.63 3.29
N TYR A 78 1.25 -5.71 4.23
CA TYR A 78 2.16 -5.93 5.33
C TYR A 78 1.49 -6.86 6.35
N VAL A 79 2.04 -8.06 6.50
CA VAL A 79 1.69 -8.96 7.59
C VAL A 79 2.68 -8.71 8.72
N TYR A 80 2.18 -8.36 9.91
CA TYR A 80 2.98 -8.29 11.14
C TYR A 80 3.58 -9.68 11.43
N THR A 81 4.71 -10.02 10.82
CA THR A 81 5.48 -11.19 11.25
C THR A 81 6.33 -10.79 12.46
N SER A 82 6.49 -11.73 13.39
CA SER A 82 7.08 -11.57 14.72
C SER A 82 8.55 -11.10 14.75
N TYR A 83 9.16 -10.83 13.60
CA TYR A 83 10.57 -10.43 13.47
C TYR A 83 10.80 -8.95 13.22
N GLY A 84 9.74 -8.13 13.19
CA GLY A 84 9.86 -6.68 13.39
C GLY A 84 10.81 -5.95 12.45
N THR A 85 11.11 -6.51 11.27
CA THR A 85 11.97 -5.84 10.31
C THR A 85 11.16 -4.73 9.67
N PHE A 86 11.37 -3.54 10.21
CA PHE A 86 10.91 -2.26 9.68
C PHE A 86 11.46 -2.14 8.27
N ILE A 87 10.62 -2.35 7.28
CA ILE A 87 10.88 -1.88 5.92
C ILE A 87 10.39 -0.43 5.89
N GLY A 88 11.17 0.45 5.28
CA GLY A 88 10.93 1.89 5.25
C GLY A 88 9.61 2.27 4.56
N ASN A 89 9.53 3.51 4.05
CA ASN A 89 8.43 3.88 3.19
C ASN A 89 8.45 3.00 1.92
N LEU A 90 7.31 2.45 1.50
CA LEU A 90 7.21 1.70 0.25
C LEU A 90 7.19 2.73 -0.90
N ASP A 91 8.24 2.76 -1.70
CA ASP A 91 8.27 3.59 -2.91
C ASP A 91 7.34 2.98 -3.96
N LEU A 92 6.33 3.74 -4.37
CA LEU A 92 5.29 3.34 -5.31
C LEU A 92 5.60 3.73 -6.75
N THR A 93 6.76 4.35 -7.04
CA THR A 93 7.06 4.95 -8.34
C THR A 93 6.90 3.97 -9.51
N LEU A 94 7.30 2.69 -9.33
CA LEU A 94 7.15 1.67 -10.37
C LEU A 94 5.69 1.33 -10.72
N LEU A 95 4.73 1.62 -9.83
CA LEU A 95 3.32 1.39 -10.12
C LEU A 95 2.82 2.23 -11.28
N ALA A 96 3.44 3.37 -11.58
CA ALA A 96 3.03 4.22 -12.71
C ALA A 96 3.12 3.49 -14.07
N GLY A 97 3.95 2.45 -14.19
CA GLY A 97 4.04 1.60 -15.38
C GLY A 97 3.02 0.45 -15.43
N CYS A 98 2.37 0.14 -14.31
CA CYS A 98 1.39 -0.96 -14.20
C CYS A 98 0.00 -0.50 -14.70
N ILE A 99 -0.08 0.01 -15.93
CA ILE A 99 -1.25 0.75 -16.43
C ILE A 99 -2.54 -0.08 -16.52
N ASN A 100 -2.43 -1.40 -16.62
CA ASN A 100 -3.56 -2.32 -16.70
C ASN A 100 -3.96 -2.92 -15.34
N LEU A 101 -3.42 -2.40 -14.24
CA LEU A 101 -3.72 -2.91 -12.90
C LEU A 101 -5.22 -2.75 -12.58
N THR A 102 -5.87 -3.86 -12.24
CA THR A 102 -7.30 -3.91 -11.87
C THR A 102 -7.50 -4.17 -10.37
N TYR A 103 -6.53 -4.81 -9.73
CA TYR A 103 -6.51 -5.09 -8.30
C TYR A 103 -5.18 -4.66 -7.68
N LEU A 104 -5.24 -3.86 -6.61
CA LEU A 104 -4.08 -3.46 -5.82
C LEU A 104 -4.38 -3.55 -4.32
N ASP A 105 -3.55 -4.31 -3.61
CA ASP A 105 -3.56 -4.32 -2.14
C ASP A 105 -2.21 -3.87 -1.58
N LEU A 106 -2.21 -2.77 -0.84
CA LEU A 106 -1.05 -2.19 -0.17
C LEU A 106 -1.35 -1.96 1.32
N SER A 107 -2.23 -2.78 1.91
CA SER A 107 -2.67 -2.62 3.30
C SER A 107 -1.53 -2.83 4.32
N GLY A 108 -1.60 -2.16 5.47
CA GLY A 108 -0.65 -2.33 6.59
C GLY A 108 0.72 -1.68 6.38
N ASN A 109 0.89 -0.90 5.32
CA ASN A 109 2.15 -0.23 5.02
C ASN A 109 2.25 1.13 5.74
N ARG A 110 3.24 1.95 5.36
CA ARG A 110 3.46 3.29 5.92
C ARG A 110 3.28 4.38 4.87
N ILE A 111 2.47 4.10 3.86
CA ILE A 111 2.29 4.94 2.68
C ILE A 111 1.57 6.22 3.10
N SER A 112 2.14 7.36 2.72
CA SER A 112 1.49 8.67 2.82
C SER A 112 1.29 9.33 1.45
N ASN A 113 2.16 9.01 0.48
CA ASN A 113 2.10 9.54 -0.87
C ASN A 113 1.58 8.46 -1.84
N ILE A 114 0.40 8.71 -2.39
CA ILE A 114 -0.26 7.85 -3.38
C ILE A 114 -0.30 8.48 -4.78
N ASN A 115 0.49 9.53 -5.05
CA ASN A 115 0.57 10.16 -6.37
C ASN A 115 0.84 9.16 -7.52
N PRO A 116 1.69 8.13 -7.35
CA PRO A 116 1.91 7.15 -8.41
C PRO A 116 0.66 6.37 -8.85
N LEU A 117 -0.43 6.41 -8.07
CA LEU A 117 -1.69 5.75 -8.42
C LEU A 117 -2.56 6.55 -9.41
N ALA A 118 -2.27 7.84 -9.65
CA ALA A 118 -3.18 8.75 -10.34
C ALA A 118 -3.55 8.38 -11.79
N GLY A 119 -2.71 7.57 -12.45
CA GLY A 119 -2.92 7.11 -13.83
C GLY A 119 -3.54 5.72 -13.97
N LEU A 120 -3.78 5.01 -12.86
CA LEU A 120 -4.20 3.59 -12.87
C LEU A 120 -5.70 3.43 -13.10
N SER A 121 -6.20 4.04 -14.17
CA SER A 121 -7.63 4.19 -14.46
C SER A 121 -8.40 2.87 -14.60
N HIS A 122 -7.71 1.75 -14.80
CA HIS A 122 -8.29 0.40 -14.86
C HIS A 122 -8.53 -0.25 -13.48
N LEU A 123 -8.09 0.38 -12.38
CA LEU A 123 -8.30 -0.13 -11.03
C LEU A 123 -9.78 -0.27 -10.70
N LYS A 124 -10.16 -1.47 -10.27
CA LYS A 124 -11.50 -1.82 -9.77
C LYS A 124 -11.51 -2.03 -8.26
N THR A 125 -10.42 -2.59 -7.72
CA THR A 125 -10.27 -2.85 -6.28
C THR A 125 -8.96 -2.27 -5.79
N LEU A 126 -9.04 -1.44 -4.75
CA LEU A 126 -7.89 -0.81 -4.12
C LEU A 126 -7.99 -0.93 -2.59
N HIS A 127 -7.04 -1.62 -1.98
CA HIS A 127 -6.92 -1.70 -0.53
C HIS A 127 -5.69 -0.91 -0.04
N LEU A 128 -5.95 0.04 0.84
CA LEU A 128 -4.97 0.94 1.47
C LEU A 128 -5.21 1.03 2.99
N LEU A 129 -5.87 0.02 3.57
CA LEU A 129 -6.10 -0.14 5.01
C LEU A 129 -4.79 0.04 5.79
N GLU A 130 -4.85 0.65 6.98
CA GLU A 130 -3.71 0.81 7.89
C GLU A 130 -2.47 1.44 7.22
N ASN A 131 -2.63 2.66 6.70
CA ASN A 131 -1.55 3.45 6.14
C ASN A 131 -1.49 4.85 6.82
N LYS A 132 -0.80 5.82 6.21
CA LYS A 132 -0.64 7.19 6.72
C LYS A 132 -1.15 8.23 5.72
N ILE A 133 -2.15 7.87 4.93
CA ILE A 133 -2.67 8.69 3.84
C ILE A 133 -3.50 9.84 4.41
N THR A 134 -3.28 11.03 3.86
CA THR A 134 -4.04 12.25 4.19
C THR A 134 -4.67 12.88 2.94
N ASP A 135 -4.10 12.65 1.77
CA ASP A 135 -4.49 13.29 0.50
C ASP A 135 -5.00 12.25 -0.49
N LEU A 136 -6.28 12.38 -0.87
CA LEU A 136 -6.96 11.49 -1.80
C LEU A 136 -7.04 12.05 -3.23
N ARG A 137 -6.48 13.24 -3.53
CA ARG A 137 -6.49 13.83 -4.88
C ARG A 137 -6.01 12.87 -5.98
N PRO A 138 -4.98 12.03 -5.76
CA PRO A 138 -4.56 11.06 -6.77
C PRO A 138 -5.64 10.05 -7.16
N LEU A 139 -6.63 9.80 -6.30
CA LEU A 139 -7.70 8.84 -6.60
C LEU A 139 -8.81 9.43 -7.49
N ALA A 140 -8.88 10.75 -7.68
CA ALA A 140 -10.02 11.42 -8.32
C ALA A 140 -10.30 10.95 -9.77
N GLY A 141 -9.28 10.45 -10.48
CA GLY A 141 -9.39 9.93 -11.84
C GLY A 141 -9.69 8.43 -11.95
N LEU A 142 -9.75 7.71 -10.83
CA LEU A 142 -9.91 6.25 -10.81
C LEU A 142 -11.39 5.84 -10.91
N VAL A 143 -12.07 6.34 -11.92
CA VAL A 143 -13.53 6.28 -12.09
C VAL A 143 -14.10 4.86 -12.19
N ASN A 144 -13.27 3.85 -12.44
CA ASN A 144 -13.65 2.44 -12.50
C ASN A 144 -13.57 1.72 -11.14
N LEU A 145 -13.18 2.41 -10.06
CA LEU A 145 -13.12 1.83 -8.72
C LEU A 145 -14.50 1.39 -8.25
N GLN A 146 -14.61 0.11 -7.90
CA GLN A 146 -15.79 -0.51 -7.31
C GLN A 146 -15.61 -0.77 -5.81
N LYS A 147 -14.38 -1.05 -5.38
CA LYS A 147 -14.04 -1.33 -3.99
C LYS A 147 -12.84 -0.51 -3.56
N LEU A 148 -13.03 0.27 -2.50
CA LEU A 148 -11.99 1.11 -1.94
C LEU A 148 -11.96 0.95 -0.42
N ASP A 149 -10.85 0.40 0.08
CA ASP A 149 -10.58 0.30 1.51
C ASP A 149 -9.52 1.33 1.92
N LEU A 150 -9.92 2.31 2.72
CA LEU A 150 -9.11 3.41 3.26
C LEU A 150 -9.16 3.45 4.79
N GLN A 151 -9.56 2.36 5.43
CA GLN A 151 -9.68 2.30 6.88
C GLN A 151 -8.35 2.58 7.58
N HIS A 152 -8.40 3.14 8.78
CA HIS A 152 -7.23 3.39 9.64
C HIS A 152 -6.13 4.20 8.94
N ASN A 153 -6.54 5.31 8.30
CA ASN A 153 -5.64 6.31 7.73
C ASN A 153 -5.79 7.63 8.51
N ARG A 154 -5.42 8.77 7.90
CA ARG A 154 -5.48 10.11 8.50
C ARG A 154 -6.24 11.09 7.60
N ILE A 155 -7.25 10.58 6.91
CA ILE A 155 -8.01 11.32 5.90
C ILE A 155 -8.96 12.29 6.60
N VAL A 156 -9.00 13.52 6.10
CA VAL A 156 -9.93 14.57 6.55
C VAL A 156 -10.88 14.97 5.42
N ASP A 157 -10.32 15.19 4.23
CA ASP A 157 -11.05 15.61 3.04
C ASP A 157 -11.28 14.42 2.09
N ILE A 158 -12.54 14.18 1.77
CA ILE A 158 -12.99 13.12 0.86
C ILE A 158 -13.60 13.67 -0.44
N THR A 159 -13.37 14.95 -0.77
CA THR A 159 -13.90 15.60 -1.98
C THR A 159 -13.54 14.83 -3.26
N SER A 160 -12.33 14.25 -3.31
CA SER A 160 -11.87 13.43 -4.44
C SER A 160 -12.73 12.18 -4.71
N LEU A 161 -13.50 11.71 -3.73
CA LEU A 161 -14.36 10.53 -3.88
C LEU A 161 -15.68 10.84 -4.59
N LYS A 162 -16.05 12.12 -4.74
CA LYS A 162 -17.30 12.55 -5.40
C LYS A 162 -17.46 12.00 -6.82
N GLY A 163 -16.35 11.93 -7.57
CA GLY A 163 -16.34 11.49 -8.97
C GLY A 163 -16.25 9.98 -9.17
N LEU A 164 -16.12 9.19 -8.10
CA LEU A 164 -15.97 7.73 -8.19
C LEU A 164 -17.35 7.08 -8.21
N THR A 165 -18.04 7.19 -9.34
CA THR A 165 -19.45 6.82 -9.49
C THR A 165 -19.69 5.33 -9.62
N GLN A 166 -18.64 4.51 -9.73
CA GLN A 166 -18.73 3.05 -9.81
C GLN A 166 -18.53 2.37 -8.45
N LEU A 167 -18.37 3.13 -7.35
CA LEU A 167 -18.12 2.57 -6.02
C LEU A 167 -19.32 1.78 -5.51
N GLU A 168 -19.07 0.51 -5.18
CA GLU A 168 -20.03 -0.40 -4.53
C GLU A 168 -19.69 -0.59 -3.05
N LYS A 169 -18.38 -0.53 -2.70
CA LYS A 169 -17.89 -0.72 -1.34
C LYS A 169 -16.83 0.31 -1.01
N LEU A 170 -17.12 1.12 0.00
CA LEU A 170 -16.24 2.17 0.49
C LEU A 170 -16.06 2.03 1.99
N TYR A 171 -14.83 1.77 2.43
CA TYR A 171 -14.50 1.65 3.84
C TYR A 171 -13.59 2.81 4.26
N LEU A 172 -14.10 3.66 5.15
CA LEU A 172 -13.46 4.88 5.65
C LEU A 172 -13.28 4.88 7.18
N ASN A 173 -13.51 3.74 7.84
CA ASN A 173 -13.46 3.65 9.30
C ASN A 173 -12.13 4.16 9.88
N GLY A 174 -12.17 4.77 11.06
CA GLY A 174 -10.96 5.16 11.79
C GLY A 174 -10.11 6.21 11.06
N ASN A 175 -10.75 7.20 10.45
CA ASN A 175 -10.13 8.38 9.86
C ASN A 175 -10.49 9.65 10.67
N GLN A 176 -10.24 10.84 10.11
CA GLN A 176 -10.51 12.15 10.72
C GLN A 176 -11.55 12.94 9.91
N ILE A 177 -12.50 12.23 9.28
CA ILE A 177 -13.52 12.82 8.42
C ILE A 177 -14.60 13.47 9.29
N VAL A 178 -14.97 14.70 8.94
CA VAL A 178 -16.02 15.47 9.63
C VAL A 178 -17.25 15.66 8.72
N ASP A 179 -17.02 15.83 7.43
CA ASP A 179 -18.03 16.15 6.42
C ASP A 179 -18.21 15.02 5.40
N LEU A 180 -19.42 14.49 5.32
CA LEU A 180 -19.83 13.46 4.36
C LEU A 180 -20.52 14.03 3.11
N LYS A 181 -20.63 15.35 2.97
CA LYS A 181 -21.25 16.00 1.80
C LYS A 181 -20.71 15.51 0.46
N PRO A 182 -19.39 15.24 0.28
CA PRO A 182 -18.89 14.69 -0.97
C PRO A 182 -19.50 13.34 -1.37
N LEU A 183 -19.88 12.50 -0.40
CA LEU A 183 -20.54 11.21 -0.66
C LEU A 183 -22.01 11.42 -1.03
N VAL A 184 -22.70 12.36 -0.38
CA VAL A 184 -24.06 12.75 -0.77
C VAL A 184 -24.07 13.28 -2.21
N ASP A 185 -23.03 14.03 -2.60
CA ASP A 185 -22.86 14.58 -3.94
C ASP A 185 -22.30 13.60 -4.98
N ASN A 186 -21.90 12.39 -4.56
CA ASN A 186 -21.52 11.33 -5.49
C ASN A 186 -22.81 10.72 -6.07
N PRO A 187 -23.10 10.88 -7.38
CA PRO A 187 -24.35 10.40 -7.97
C PRO A 187 -24.39 8.87 -8.14
N GLY A 188 -23.26 8.18 -8.04
CA GLY A 188 -23.13 6.74 -8.25
C GLY A 188 -23.44 5.87 -7.04
N LEU A 189 -23.33 6.42 -5.82
CA LEU A 189 -23.67 5.69 -4.58
C LEU A 189 -25.19 5.52 -4.43
N VAL A 190 -25.75 4.44 -4.96
CA VAL A 190 -27.19 4.15 -4.97
C VAL A 190 -27.46 2.65 -4.87
N ASN A 191 -28.64 2.25 -4.40
CA ASN A 191 -29.08 0.85 -4.41
C ASN A 191 -29.49 0.33 -5.82
N GLU A 192 -29.18 1.06 -6.88
CA GLU A 192 -29.64 0.78 -8.25
C GLU A 192 -28.49 0.43 -9.21
N ASN A 193 -27.41 -0.22 -8.75
CA ASN A 193 -26.44 -0.80 -9.68
C ASN A 193 -26.80 -2.27 -9.94
N PRO A 194 -27.72 -2.60 -10.87
CA PRO A 194 -28.02 -3.98 -11.21
C PRO A 194 -26.79 -4.57 -11.89
N VAL A 195 -25.98 -5.31 -11.14
CA VAL A 195 -25.06 -6.26 -11.77
C VAL A 195 -25.94 -7.24 -12.53
N HIS A 196 -25.94 -7.17 -13.86
CA HIS A 196 -26.53 -8.20 -14.71
C HIS A 196 -25.75 -9.49 -14.49
N LEU A 197 -26.15 -10.25 -13.47
CA LEU A 197 -25.78 -11.64 -13.33
C LEU A 197 -26.92 -12.45 -13.93
N GLU A 198 -26.64 -13.18 -15.00
CA GLU A 198 -27.51 -14.27 -15.43
C GLU A 198 -27.72 -15.23 -14.25
N GLY A 199 -28.91 -15.19 -13.64
CA GLY A 199 -29.38 -16.28 -12.78
C GLY A 199 -29.38 -16.10 -11.26
N GLY A 200 -29.45 -14.89 -10.69
CA GLY A 200 -29.74 -14.79 -9.25
C GLY A 200 -29.87 -13.37 -8.69
N PHE A 201 -30.95 -13.13 -7.95
CA PHE A 201 -31.17 -11.91 -7.17
C PHE A 201 -30.13 -11.78 -6.05
N ASP A 202 -29.11 -10.96 -6.23
CA ASP A 202 -28.28 -10.47 -5.11
C ASP A 202 -28.47 -8.95 -5.03
N ILE A 203 -29.34 -8.50 -4.12
CA ILE A 203 -29.54 -7.07 -3.81
C ILE A 203 -28.38 -6.58 -2.94
N ARG A 204 -27.21 -6.36 -3.55
CA ARG A 204 -26.10 -5.72 -2.85
C ARG A 204 -26.20 -4.21 -3.03
N ALA A 205 -26.87 -3.58 -2.08
CA ALA A 205 -26.77 -2.13 -1.88
C ALA A 205 -25.29 -1.72 -1.69
N ASP A 206 -24.95 -0.53 -2.18
CA ASP A 206 -23.65 0.06 -1.94
C ASP A 206 -23.40 0.21 -0.44
N VAL A 207 -22.19 -0.10 0.01
CA VAL A 207 -21.82 -0.08 1.44
C VAL A 207 -20.79 1.02 1.68
N VAL A 208 -21.10 1.90 2.63
CA VAL A 208 -20.20 2.97 3.09
C VAL A 208 -19.98 2.81 4.60
N ALA A 209 -18.77 2.48 5.02
CA ALA A 209 -18.43 2.36 6.44
C ALA A 209 -17.63 3.59 6.90
N VAL A 210 -18.15 4.34 7.88
CA VAL A 210 -17.61 5.62 8.37
C VAL A 210 -17.37 5.64 9.89
N GLY A 211 -17.55 4.51 10.57
CA GLY A 211 -17.33 4.38 12.01
C GLY A 211 -15.95 4.85 12.48
N GLY A 212 -15.88 5.44 13.68
CA GLY A 212 -14.62 5.95 14.25
C GLY A 212 -14.10 7.23 13.60
N ASN A 213 -14.90 7.94 12.80
CA ASN A 213 -14.62 9.29 12.33
C ASN A 213 -15.28 10.35 13.25
N PRO A 214 -14.67 11.53 13.43
CA PRO A 214 -15.25 12.65 14.17
C PRO A 214 -16.33 13.39 13.35
N LEU A 215 -17.36 12.67 12.89
CA LEU A 215 -18.42 13.21 12.06
C LEU A 215 -19.11 14.41 12.73
N SER A 216 -19.45 15.44 11.95
CA SER A 216 -20.28 16.55 12.42
C SER A 216 -21.72 16.11 12.71
N GLU A 217 -22.49 16.96 13.43
CA GLU A 217 -23.94 16.77 13.59
C GLU A 217 -24.65 16.68 12.25
N VAL A 218 -24.36 17.61 11.32
CA VAL A 218 -24.92 17.60 9.96
C VAL A 218 -24.59 16.28 9.24
N SER A 219 -23.36 15.77 9.37
CA SER A 219 -23.03 14.48 8.76
C SER A 219 -23.85 13.33 9.33
N ARG A 220 -24.10 13.30 10.64
CA ARG A 220 -24.88 12.24 11.28
C ARG A 220 -26.38 12.35 11.02
N ASP A 221 -26.91 13.56 11.10
CA ASP A 221 -28.35 13.80 11.17
C ASP A 221 -28.96 14.15 9.80
N GLU A 222 -28.13 14.55 8.83
CA GLU A 222 -28.57 14.90 7.47
C GLU A 222 -27.89 14.05 6.39
N HIS A 223 -26.55 13.97 6.38
CA HIS A 223 -25.84 13.30 5.29
C HIS A 223 -26.01 11.77 5.30
N ILE A 224 -25.93 11.12 6.46
CA ILE A 224 -26.18 9.67 6.58
C ILE A 224 -27.61 9.33 6.13
N PRO A 225 -28.68 9.96 6.66
CA PRO A 225 -30.03 9.73 6.17
C PRO A 225 -30.21 10.00 4.67
N ALA A 226 -29.53 11.01 4.11
CA ALA A 226 -29.58 11.29 2.68
C ALA A 226 -28.95 10.17 1.82
N LEU A 227 -27.87 9.54 2.30
CA LEU A 227 -27.28 8.36 1.66
C LEU A 227 -28.21 7.14 1.78
N GLU A 228 -28.76 6.90 2.98
CA GLU A 228 -29.68 5.80 3.24
C GLU A 228 -30.99 5.92 2.46
N ALA A 229 -31.49 7.13 2.24
CA ALA A 229 -32.66 7.39 1.39
C ALA A 229 -32.43 7.00 -0.08
N ARG A 230 -31.17 6.93 -0.52
CA ARG A 230 -30.75 6.40 -1.85
C ARG A 230 -30.48 4.90 -1.81
N GLY A 231 -30.72 4.26 -0.67
CA GLY A 231 -30.53 2.84 -0.41
C GLY A 231 -29.08 2.42 -0.14
N VAL A 232 -28.17 3.37 0.08
CA VAL A 232 -26.80 3.08 0.52
C VAL A 232 -26.84 2.56 1.96
N ILE A 233 -26.13 1.47 2.25
CA ILE A 233 -25.96 0.95 3.60
C ILE A 233 -24.79 1.69 4.26
N VAL A 234 -25.08 2.55 5.23
CA VAL A 234 -24.06 3.24 6.02
C VAL A 234 -23.79 2.48 7.32
N ARG A 235 -22.51 2.29 7.69
CA ARG A 235 -22.06 1.56 8.90
C ARG A 235 -21.02 2.30 9.71
#